data_AF-A0A542PXB3-F1
#
_entry.id   AF-A0A542PXB3-F1
#
_cell.length_a   1.000
_cell.length_b   1.000
_cell.length_c   1.000
_cell.angle_alpha   90.00
_cell.angle_beta   90.00
_cell.angle_gamma   90.00
#
_symmetry.space_group_name_H-M   'P 1'
#
loop_
_entity.id
_entity.type
_entity.pdbx_description
1 polymer ?
#
loop_
_entity_poly.entity_id
_entity_poly.type
_entity_poly.pdbx_seq_one_letter_code
_entity_poly.pdbx_strand_id
1 'polypeptide(L)'
;MEWLGLAGTGLGAIVGVGATLLADRVRWRRDSRARERETLRLLYAEYLEAIAAARDEISRASADVEQPLVERALAAHRAVREHEIFAKQYQLELSAPPAVAELVVSATQGLVDYRDAVAGGATREDDACTAARRAFRAARKTLMEAMRATLVAPR
;
A
#
# COMPACT_ATOMS: atom_id res chain seq x y z
N MET A 1 -37.62 14.08 -55.44
CA MET A 1 -36.27 14.43 -54.93
C MET A 1 -36.32 14.81 -53.43
N GLU A 2 -37.01 14.05 -52.57
CA GLU A 2 -37.14 14.39 -51.13
C GLU A 2 -36.57 13.31 -50.17
N TRP A 3 -36.26 12.11 -50.68
CA TRP A 3 -35.78 11.00 -49.84
C TRP A 3 -34.30 11.07 -49.46
N LEU A 4 -33.47 11.79 -50.24
CA LEU A 4 -32.03 11.95 -49.97
C LEU A 4 -31.76 12.93 -48.80
N GLY A 5 -32.64 13.90 -48.54
CA GLY A 5 -32.48 14.89 -47.46
C GLY A 5 -32.78 14.31 -46.07
N LEU A 6 -33.77 13.42 -45.96
CA LEU A 6 -34.11 12.73 -44.72
C LEU A 6 -33.08 11.64 -44.33
N ALA A 7 -32.47 10.99 -45.32
CA ALA A 7 -31.39 10.03 -45.07
C ALA A 7 -30.14 10.70 -44.47
N GLY A 8 -29.80 11.91 -44.91
CA GLY A 8 -28.63 12.65 -44.43
C GLY A 8 -28.75 13.15 -42.98
N THR A 9 -29.95 13.55 -42.56
CA THR A 9 -30.22 14.05 -41.20
C THR A 9 -30.31 12.90 -40.18
N GLY A 10 -30.88 11.75 -40.56
CA GLY A 10 -30.87 10.55 -39.71
C GLY A 10 -29.47 10.01 -39.45
N LEU A 11 -28.61 10.00 -40.46
CA LEU A 11 -27.19 9.59 -40.32
C LEU A 11 -26.39 10.56 -39.44
N GLY A 12 -26.59 11.87 -39.60
CA GLY A 12 -25.92 12.88 -38.77
C GLY A 12 -26.26 12.77 -37.27
N ALA A 13 -27.53 12.50 -36.95
CA ALA A 13 -27.98 12.31 -35.57
C ALA A 13 -27.39 11.03 -34.92
N ILE A 14 -27.32 9.92 -35.66
CA ILE A 14 -26.74 8.66 -35.16
C ILE A 14 -25.23 8.81 -34.91
N VAL A 15 -24.51 9.48 -35.81
CA VAL A 15 -23.08 9.76 -35.64
C VAL A 15 -22.82 10.69 -34.45
N GLY A 16 -23.65 11.73 -34.27
CA GLY A 16 -23.54 12.64 -33.13
C GLY A 16 -23.79 11.96 -31.78
N VAL A 17 -24.83 11.15 -31.67
CA VAL A 17 -25.16 10.38 -30.45
C VAL A 17 -24.10 9.30 -30.18
N GLY A 18 -23.63 8.60 -31.21
CA GLY A 18 -22.57 7.60 -31.10
C GLY A 18 -21.24 8.20 -30.62
N ALA A 19 -20.84 9.37 -31.17
CA ALA A 19 -19.64 10.09 -30.74
C ALA A 19 -19.74 10.56 -29.28
N THR A 20 -20.93 10.99 -28.84
CA THR A 20 -21.18 11.44 -27.46
C THR A 20 -21.11 10.28 -26.48
N LEU A 21 -21.75 9.14 -26.79
CA LEU A 21 -21.70 7.94 -25.95
C LEU A 21 -20.29 7.34 -25.88
N LEU A 22 -19.52 7.37 -26.97
CA LEU A 22 -18.13 6.94 -26.95
C LEU A 22 -17.26 7.87 -26.10
N ALA A 23 -17.45 9.19 -26.24
CA ALA A 23 -16.75 10.19 -25.44
C ALA A 23 -17.07 10.05 -23.94
N ASP A 24 -18.34 9.83 -23.58
CA ASP A 24 -18.76 9.59 -22.20
C ASP A 24 -18.23 8.26 -21.66
N ARG A 25 -18.18 7.20 -22.48
CA ARG A 25 -17.57 5.92 -22.09
C ARG A 25 -16.07 6.07 -21.81
N VAL A 26 -15.35 6.82 -22.65
CA VAL A 26 -13.91 7.11 -22.44
C VAL A 26 -13.71 7.96 -21.20
N ARG A 27 -14.57 8.97 -20.98
CA ARG A 27 -14.52 9.84 -19.79
C ARG A 27 -14.78 9.05 -18.51
N TRP A 28 -15.82 8.22 -18.49
CA TRP A 28 -16.15 7.35 -17.36
C TRP A 28 -15.02 6.37 -17.03
N ARG A 29 -14.42 5.76 -18.06
CA ARG A 29 -13.26 4.86 -17.88
C ARG A 29 -12.04 5.61 -17.34
N ARG A 30 -11.76 6.82 -17.84
CA ARG A 30 -10.64 7.64 -17.36
C ARG A 30 -10.84 8.06 -15.91
N ASP A 31 -12.04 8.50 -15.54
CA ASP A 31 -12.37 8.92 -14.18
C ASP A 31 -12.34 7.75 -13.20
N SER A 32 -12.83 6.58 -13.60
CA SER A 32 -12.79 5.37 -12.77
C SER A 32 -11.34 4.94 -12.49
N ARG A 33 -10.47 4.97 -13.51
CA ARG A 33 -9.04 4.66 -13.37
C ARG A 33 -8.26 5.70 -12.58
N ALA A 34 -8.67 6.96 -12.62
CA ALA A 34 -8.07 8.00 -11.79
C ALA A 34 -8.44 7.78 -10.32
N ARG A 35 -9.72 7.49 -10.02
CA ARG A 35 -10.19 7.19 -8.67
C ARG A 35 -9.52 5.94 -8.08
N GLU A 36 -9.43 4.86 -8.85
CA GLU A 36 -8.77 3.62 -8.40
C GLU A 36 -7.29 3.85 -8.04
N ARG A 37 -6.57 4.65 -8.84
CA ARG A 37 -5.18 5.01 -8.54
C ARG A 37 -5.06 5.88 -7.30
N GLU A 38 -5.98 6.81 -7.09
CA GLU A 38 -5.98 7.64 -5.90
C GLU A 38 -6.28 6.82 -4.64
N THR A 39 -7.26 5.91 -4.70
CA THR A 39 -7.54 4.96 -3.62
C THR A 39 -6.32 4.10 -3.30
N LEU A 40 -5.64 3.54 -4.31
CA LEU A 40 -4.41 2.78 -4.09
C LEU A 40 -3.29 3.62 -3.48
N ARG A 41 -3.12 4.86 -3.92
CA ARG A 41 -2.12 5.79 -3.37
C ARG A 41 -2.39 6.06 -1.89
N LEU A 42 -3.65 6.27 -1.51
CA LEU A 42 -4.07 6.45 -0.13
C LEU A 42 -3.75 5.20 0.71
N LEU A 43 -4.19 4.02 0.27
CA LEU A 43 -3.95 2.77 0.99
C LEU A 43 -2.46 2.48 1.17
N TYR A 44 -1.63 2.76 0.15
CA TYR A 44 -0.18 2.65 0.26
C TYR A 44 0.40 3.62 1.29
N ALA A 45 -0.05 4.87 1.31
CA ALA A 45 0.43 5.86 2.26
C ALA A 45 0.08 5.48 3.70
N GLU A 46 -1.18 5.10 3.96
CA GLU A 46 -1.65 4.69 5.27
C GLU A 46 -0.90 3.46 5.80
N TYR A 47 -0.66 2.47 4.95
CA TYR A 47 0.09 1.28 5.34
C TYR A 47 1.56 1.63 5.65
N LEU A 48 2.21 2.44 4.81
CA LEU A 48 3.60 2.85 5.02
C LEU A 48 3.76 3.68 6.30
N GLU A 49 2.79 4.53 6.62
CA GLU A 49 2.72 5.27 7.87
C GLU A 49 2.62 4.34 9.07
N ALA A 50 1.68 3.40 9.05
CA ALA A 50 1.49 2.43 10.13
C ALA A 50 2.74 1.60 10.43
N ILE A 51 3.39 1.03 9.40
CA ILE A 51 4.61 0.22 9.61
C ILE A 51 5.81 1.09 10.03
N ALA A 52 5.84 2.37 9.65
CA ALA A 52 6.90 3.28 10.08
C ALA A 52 6.74 3.65 11.56
N ALA A 53 5.52 4.02 11.98
CA ALA A 53 5.21 4.36 13.36
C ALA A 53 5.49 3.18 14.32
N ALA A 54 5.00 1.98 13.96
CA ALA A 54 5.27 0.77 14.73
C ALA A 54 6.76 0.43 14.82
N ARG A 55 7.49 0.57 13.70
CA ARG A 55 8.94 0.34 13.69
C ARG A 55 9.68 1.32 14.60
N ASP A 56 9.27 2.58 14.65
CA ASP A 56 9.92 3.59 15.48
C ASP A 56 9.67 3.33 16.97
N GLU A 57 8.49 2.82 17.34
CA GLU A 57 8.20 2.34 18.71
C GLU A 57 9.01 1.10 19.09
N ILE A 58 9.08 0.09 18.21
CA ILE A 58 9.94 -1.09 18.43
C ILE A 58 11.41 -0.65 18.56
N SER A 59 11.84 0.34 17.76
CA SER A 59 13.19 0.88 17.87
C SER A 59 13.45 1.60 19.19
N ARG A 60 12.47 2.33 19.73
CA ARG A 60 12.56 2.94 21.06
C ARG A 60 12.67 1.86 22.14
N ALA A 61 11.81 0.85 22.12
CA ALA A 61 11.86 -0.28 23.05
C ALA A 61 13.19 -1.05 23.00
N SER A 62 13.79 -1.20 21.82
CA SER A 62 15.10 -1.86 21.67
C SER A 62 16.27 -1.04 22.22
N ALA A 63 16.13 0.29 22.29
CA ALA A 63 17.18 1.20 22.72
C ALA A 63 17.13 1.48 24.23
N ASP A 64 15.96 1.30 24.85
CA ASP A 64 15.76 1.49 26.29
C ASP A 64 16.27 0.26 27.05
N VAL A 65 17.58 0.21 27.30
CA VAL A 65 18.23 -0.91 28.00
C VAL A 65 18.05 -0.87 29.52
N GLU A 66 17.67 0.28 30.07
CA GLU A 66 17.42 0.46 31.51
C GLU A 66 16.05 -0.11 31.90
N GLN A 67 15.10 -0.11 30.97
CA GLN A 67 13.77 -0.65 31.21
C GLN A 67 13.76 -2.19 31.28
N PRO A 68 12.98 -2.80 32.21
CA PRO A 68 12.89 -4.25 32.33
C PRO A 68 12.43 -4.93 31.04
N LEU A 69 12.96 -6.12 30.77
CA LEU A 69 12.63 -6.90 29.55
C LEU A 69 11.12 -7.00 29.30
N VAL A 70 10.34 -7.30 30.34
CA VAL A 70 8.88 -7.47 30.25
C VAL A 70 8.20 -6.21 29.72
N GLU A 71 8.64 -5.03 30.16
CA GLU A 71 8.07 -3.75 29.73
C GLU A 71 8.43 -3.43 28.28
N ARG A 72 9.69 -3.67 27.90
CA ARG A 72 10.14 -3.51 26.50
C ARG A 72 9.42 -4.45 25.55
N ALA A 73 9.27 -5.72 25.94
CA ALA A 73 8.55 -6.72 25.16
C ALA A 73 7.08 -6.32 24.95
N LEU A 74 6.45 -5.82 26.02
CA LEU A 74 5.07 -5.34 25.98
C LEU A 74 4.94 -4.10 25.07
N ALA A 75 5.88 -3.16 25.15
CA ALA A 75 5.92 -1.99 24.26
C ALA A 75 6.08 -2.41 22.78
N ALA A 76 7.00 -3.32 22.48
CA ALA A 76 7.18 -3.84 21.12
C ALA A 76 5.92 -4.55 20.60
N HIS A 77 5.22 -5.31 21.44
CA HIS A 77 3.97 -5.98 21.07
C HIS A 77 2.81 -5.00 20.83
N ARG A 78 2.71 -3.94 21.64
CA ARG A 78 1.70 -2.89 21.45
C ARG A 78 1.91 -2.15 20.13
N ALA A 79 3.15 -1.84 19.78
CA ALA A 79 3.48 -1.15 18.54
C ALA A 79 2.87 -1.81 17.30
N VAL A 80 2.86 -3.14 17.21
CA VAL A 80 2.25 -3.82 16.05
C VAL A 80 0.72 -3.76 16.07
N ARG A 81 0.09 -3.75 17.25
CA ARG A 81 -1.36 -3.75 17.39
C ARG A 81 -1.98 -2.36 17.25
N GLU A 82 -1.36 -1.34 17.86
CA GLU A 82 -1.91 0.03 17.91
C GLU A 82 -2.02 0.67 16.52
N HIS A 83 -1.13 0.32 15.60
CA HIS A 83 -1.11 0.87 14.23
C HIS A 83 -1.93 0.06 13.22
N GLU A 84 -2.74 -0.90 13.67
CA GLU A 84 -3.66 -1.71 12.84
C GLU A 84 -3.01 -2.35 11.59
N ILE A 85 -1.74 -2.74 11.71
CA ILE A 85 -0.89 -3.15 10.57
C ILE A 85 -1.53 -4.27 9.76
N PHE A 86 -2.07 -5.29 10.43
CA PHE A 86 -2.70 -6.43 9.76
C PHE A 86 -3.98 -6.04 9.02
N ALA A 87 -4.80 -5.14 9.58
CA ALA A 87 -6.00 -4.67 8.89
C ALA A 87 -5.64 -3.93 7.59
N LYS A 88 -4.63 -3.06 7.65
CA LYS A 88 -4.11 -2.34 6.48
C LYS A 88 -3.43 -3.28 5.47
N GLN A 89 -2.72 -4.30 5.93
CA GLN A 89 -2.18 -5.37 5.07
C GLN A 89 -3.32 -6.07 4.31
N TYR A 90 -4.37 -6.53 4.99
CA TYR A 90 -5.47 -7.25 4.33
C TYR A 90 -6.19 -6.38 3.30
N GLN A 91 -6.35 -5.08 3.56
CA GLN A 91 -6.90 -4.14 2.58
C GLN A 91 -6.04 -4.07 1.31
N LEU A 92 -4.72 -4.07 1.46
CA LEU A 92 -3.78 -4.09 0.33
C LEU A 92 -3.74 -5.44 -0.37
N GLU A 93 -3.85 -6.56 0.32
CA GLU A 93 -3.96 -7.88 -0.32
C GLU A 93 -5.20 -7.99 -1.21
N LEU A 94 -6.29 -7.33 -0.85
CA LEU A 94 -7.52 -7.31 -1.64
C LEU A 94 -7.47 -6.33 -2.83
N SER A 95 -6.75 -5.21 -2.68
CA SER A 95 -6.87 -4.08 -3.62
C SER A 95 -5.63 -3.90 -4.51
N ALA A 96 -4.44 -4.26 -4.02
CA ALA A 96 -3.19 -4.02 -4.71
C ALA A 96 -2.89 -5.12 -5.75
N PRO A 97 -2.01 -4.85 -6.74
CA PRO A 97 -1.52 -5.90 -7.63
C PRO A 97 -0.82 -7.01 -6.84
N PRO A 98 -0.87 -8.28 -7.30
CA PRO A 98 -0.30 -9.42 -6.58
C PRO A 98 1.17 -9.23 -6.17
N ALA A 99 1.99 -8.67 -7.06
CA ALA A 99 3.40 -8.38 -6.78
C ALA A 99 3.60 -7.39 -5.61
N VAL A 100 2.68 -6.44 -5.41
CA VAL A 100 2.73 -5.53 -4.26
C VAL A 100 2.20 -6.24 -3.01
N ALA A 101 1.12 -7.01 -3.12
CA ALA A 101 0.55 -7.75 -2.00
C ALA A 101 1.57 -8.71 -1.36
N GLU A 102 2.33 -9.47 -2.15
CA GLU A 102 3.41 -10.33 -1.65
C GLU A 102 4.49 -9.56 -0.87
N LEU A 103 4.86 -8.38 -1.38
CA LEU A 103 5.84 -7.51 -0.72
C LEU A 103 5.30 -6.85 0.55
N VAL A 104 3.99 -6.59 0.62
CA VAL A 104 3.33 -6.12 1.84
C VAL A 104 3.47 -7.19 2.92
N VAL A 105 3.11 -8.44 2.62
CA VAL A 105 3.25 -9.58 3.54
C VAL A 105 4.70 -9.73 4.01
N SER A 106 5.67 -9.68 3.08
CA SER A 106 7.10 -9.77 3.41
C SER A 106 7.57 -8.63 4.32
N ALA A 107 7.11 -7.40 4.07
CA ALA A 107 7.46 -6.25 4.91
C ALA A 107 6.83 -6.34 6.31
N THR A 108 5.57 -6.79 6.43
CA THR A 108 4.93 -7.05 7.73
C THR A 108 5.69 -8.11 8.49
N GLN A 109 6.05 -9.23 7.83
CA GLN A 109 6.78 -10.30 8.48
C GLN A 109 8.14 -9.81 9.00
N GLY A 110 8.89 -9.04 8.20
CA GLY A 110 10.15 -8.46 8.64
C GLY A 110 10.00 -7.52 9.85
N LEU A 111 8.87 -6.81 9.97
CA LEU A 111 8.56 -5.98 11.14
C LEU A 111 8.25 -6.84 12.37
N VAL A 112 7.49 -7.92 12.17
CA VAL A 112 7.16 -8.92 13.20
C VAL A 112 8.42 -9.61 13.71
N ASP A 113 9.33 -10.02 12.83
CA ASP A 113 10.61 -10.62 13.22
C ASP A 113 11.46 -9.63 14.03
N TYR A 114 11.43 -8.35 13.66
CA TYR A 114 12.11 -7.29 14.42
C TYR A 114 11.48 -7.09 15.81
N ARG A 115 10.15 -7.07 15.91
CA ARG A 115 9.44 -7.06 17.19
C ARG A 115 9.84 -8.27 18.04
N ASP A 116 9.85 -9.46 17.46
CA ASP A 116 10.08 -10.70 18.18
C ASP A 116 11.52 -10.81 18.70
N ALA A 117 12.50 -10.30 17.94
CA ALA A 117 13.86 -10.14 18.45
C ALA A 117 13.91 -9.26 19.71
N VAL A 118 13.26 -8.10 19.68
CA VAL A 118 13.22 -7.16 20.81
C VAL A 118 12.46 -7.75 22.00
N ALA A 119 11.34 -8.42 21.75
CA ALA A 119 10.56 -9.08 22.79
C ALA A 119 11.29 -10.28 23.41
N GLY A 120 12.12 -10.97 22.62
CA GLY A 120 13.05 -12.00 23.09
C GLY A 120 14.26 -11.44 23.86
N GLY A 121 14.37 -10.12 23.95
CA GLY A 121 15.35 -9.41 24.76
C GLY A 121 16.52 -8.81 24.01
N ALA A 122 16.57 -8.99 22.68
CA ALA A 122 17.60 -8.37 21.87
C ALA A 122 17.52 -6.84 21.94
N THR A 123 18.63 -6.23 22.33
CA THR A 123 18.82 -4.79 22.40
C THR A 123 19.23 -4.24 21.05
N ARG A 124 19.24 -2.91 20.92
CA ARG A 124 19.61 -2.22 19.69
C ARG A 124 21.00 -2.59 19.15
N GLU A 125 21.92 -2.95 20.04
CA GLU A 125 23.32 -3.27 19.73
C GLU A 125 23.52 -4.73 19.35
N ASP A 126 22.59 -5.61 19.72
CA ASP A 126 22.70 -7.03 19.41
C ASP A 126 22.60 -7.31 17.90
N ASP A 127 23.41 -8.25 17.43
CA ASP A 127 23.47 -8.64 16.02
C ASP A 127 22.11 -9.12 15.51
N ALA A 128 21.36 -9.87 16.33
CA ALA A 128 20.02 -10.36 15.97
C ALA A 128 19.04 -9.20 15.71
N CYS A 129 19.02 -8.20 16.59
CA CYS A 129 18.19 -7.01 16.46
C CYS A 129 18.62 -6.16 15.26
N THR A 130 19.93 -5.99 15.07
CA THR A 130 20.50 -5.27 13.93
C THR A 130 20.17 -5.95 12.60
N ALA A 131 20.29 -7.28 12.53
CA ALA A 131 19.95 -8.07 11.35
C ALA A 131 18.46 -7.96 11.00
N ALA A 132 17.57 -8.15 11.99
CA ALA A 132 16.13 -8.03 11.77
C ALA A 132 15.72 -6.61 11.32
N ARG A 133 16.28 -5.58 11.95
CA ARG A 133 16.06 -4.17 11.55
C ARG A 133 16.52 -3.89 10.12
N ARG A 134 17.66 -4.46 9.70
CA ARG A 134 18.18 -4.34 8.32
C ARG A 134 17.29 -5.08 7.33
N ALA A 135 16.87 -6.30 7.65
CA ALA A 135 15.96 -7.10 6.84
C ALA A 135 14.63 -6.37 6.60
N PHE A 136 14.00 -5.85 7.66
CA PHE A 136 12.80 -5.01 7.54
C PHE A 136 13.03 -3.78 6.64
N ARG A 137 14.15 -3.07 6.84
CA ARG A 137 14.48 -1.89 6.02
C ARG A 137 14.61 -2.24 4.54
N ALA A 138 15.21 -3.38 4.22
CA ALA A 138 15.35 -3.87 2.86
C ALA A 138 13.97 -4.23 2.25
N ALA A 139 13.15 -5.02 2.97
CA ALA A 139 11.81 -5.38 2.53
C ALA A 139 10.93 -4.14 2.27
N ARG A 140 10.94 -3.17 3.20
CA ARG A 140 10.21 -1.89 3.04
C ARG A 140 10.69 -1.10 1.82
N LYS A 141 11.99 -1.11 1.53
CA LYS A 141 12.54 -0.42 0.35
C LYS A 141 12.01 -1.06 -0.94
N THR A 142 12.10 -2.38 -1.05
CA THR A 142 11.58 -3.13 -2.21
C THR A 142 10.07 -2.91 -2.38
N LEU A 143 9.31 -2.91 -1.29
CA LEU A 143 7.89 -2.60 -1.32
C LEU A 143 7.61 -1.20 -1.87
N MET A 144 8.29 -0.16 -1.38
CA MET A 144 8.10 1.21 -1.87
C MET A 144 8.44 1.35 -3.36
N GLU A 145 9.45 0.62 -3.84
CA GLU A 145 9.81 0.59 -5.27
C GLU A 145 8.69 -0.02 -6.12
N ALA A 146 8.11 -1.15 -5.67
CA ALA A 146 6.98 -1.78 -6.35
C ALA A 146 5.70 -0.94 -6.32
N MET A 147 5.40 -0.31 -5.18
CA MET A 147 4.28 0.63 -5.04
C MET A 147 4.45 1.82 -6.00
N ARG A 148 5.65 2.40 -6.08
CA ARG A 148 5.96 3.50 -7.01
C ARG A 148 5.81 3.07 -8.47
N ALA A 149 6.35 1.91 -8.84
CA ALA A 149 6.23 1.38 -10.19
C ALA A 149 4.75 1.19 -10.58
N THR A 150 3.92 0.71 -9.64
CA THR A 150 2.48 0.54 -9.84
C THR A 150 1.75 1.86 -10.10
N LEU A 151 2.14 2.94 -9.40
CA LEU A 151 1.50 4.25 -9.56
C LEU A 151 1.93 4.97 -10.85
N VAL A 152 3.13 4.71 -11.36
CA VAL A 152 3.69 5.35 -12.57
C VAL A 152 3.32 4.60 -13.85
N ALA A 153 3.12 3.28 -13.79
CA ALA A 153 2.83 2.47 -14.97
C ALA A 153 1.50 2.86 -15.63
N PRO A 154 1.48 3.21 -16.94
CA PRO A 154 0.24 3.31 -17.69
C PRO A 154 -0.32 1.89 -17.89
N ARG A 155 -1.49 1.59 -17.33
CA ARG A 155 -2.27 0.38 -17.61
C ARG A 155 -3.20 0.55 -18.81
#